data_AF-A0A6V8EYJ6-F1
#
_entry.id   AF-A0A6V8EYJ6-F1
#
_cell.length_a   1.000
_cell.length_b   1.000
_cell.length_c   1.000
_cell.angle_alpha   90.00
_cell.angle_beta   90.00
_cell.angle_gamma   90.00
#
_symmetry.space_group_name_H-M   'P 1'
#
loop_
_entity.id
_entity.type
_entity.pdbx_description
1 polymer ?
#
loop_
_entity_poly.entity_id
_entity_poly.type
_entity_poly.pdbx_seq_one_letter_code
_entity_poly.pdbx_strand_id
1 'polypeptide(L)'
;MILVPDTSVLIDGRITSMIKAGEYKGATIIVPEAVIAELEAQANNGREIGFSGLNELQQLSKMAEEKTIELKFSGIRPSLEQVKLASGGEID
;
A
#
# COMPACT_ATOMS: atom_id res chain seq x y z
N MET A 1 8.87 -15.58 -1.55
CA MET A 1 7.40 -15.66 -1.37
C MET A 1 6.81 -14.38 -1.92
N ILE A 2 5.73 -14.45 -2.71
CA ILE A 2 5.10 -13.27 -3.31
C ILE A 2 3.86 -12.95 -2.48
N LEU A 3 3.81 -11.75 -1.92
CA LEU A 3 2.67 -11.23 -1.16
C LEU A 3 2.06 -10.10 -1.97
N VAL A 4 0.80 -10.25 -2.35
CA VAL A 4 -0.01 -9.18 -2.95
C VAL A 4 -0.99 -8.76 -1.87
N PRO A 5 -0.63 -7.80 -1.00
CA PRO A 5 -1.53 -7.38 0.05
C PRO A 5 -2.70 -6.58 -0.50
N ASP A 6 -3.89 -6.88 0.00
CA ASP A 6 -5.06 -6.03 -0.20
C ASP A 6 -4.81 -4.62 0.38
N THR A 7 -5.46 -3.62 -0.21
CA THR A 7 -5.41 -2.20 0.21
C THR A 7 -5.55 -2.05 1.71
N SER A 8 -6.50 -2.78 2.31
CA SER A 8 -6.78 -2.76 3.75
C SER A 8 -5.59 -3.25 4.59
N VAL A 9 -4.87 -4.26 4.14
CA VAL A 9 -3.76 -4.89 4.89
C VAL A 9 -2.49 -4.04 4.80
N LEU A 10 -2.33 -3.30 3.70
CA LEU A 10 -1.28 -2.28 3.55
C LEU A 10 -1.52 -1.08 4.48
N ILE A 11 -2.77 -0.65 4.63
CA ILE A 11 -3.18 0.48 5.47
C ILE A 11 -3.07 0.16 6.97
N ASP A 12 -3.31 -1.09 7.37
CA ASP A 12 -3.34 -1.50 8.79
C ASP A 12 -1.94 -1.58 9.44
N GLY A 13 -0.84 -1.44 8.68
CA GLY A 13 0.52 -1.50 9.20
C GLY A 13 0.97 -2.87 9.74
N ARG A 14 0.07 -3.87 9.71
CA ARG A 14 0.36 -5.26 10.10
C ARG A 14 1.50 -5.85 9.29
N ILE A 15 1.53 -5.61 7.98
CA ILE A 15 2.57 -6.15 7.10
C ILE A 15 3.94 -5.69 7.54
N THR A 16 4.09 -4.39 7.79
CA THR A 16 5.34 -3.79 8.25
C THR A 16 5.80 -4.42 9.57
N SER A 17 4.87 -4.61 10.51
CA SER A 17 5.17 -5.27 11.79
C SER A 17 5.57 -6.73 11.61
N MET A 18 4.91 -7.49 10.74
CA MET A 18 5.26 -8.89 10.48
C MET A 18 6.58 -9.05 9.72
N ILE A 19 6.91 -8.12 8.81
CA ILE A 19 8.24 -8.07 8.18
C ILE A 19 9.31 -7.77 9.24
N LYS A 20 9.08 -6.80 10.14
CA LYS A 20 10.01 -6.50 11.26
C LYS A 20 10.19 -7.70 12.19
N ALA A 21 9.13 -8.46 12.44
CA ALA A 21 9.18 -9.70 13.22
C ALA A 21 9.98 -10.82 12.53
N GLY A 22 10.26 -10.69 11.22
CA GLY A 22 11.06 -11.63 10.45
C GLY A 22 10.25 -12.70 9.70
N GLU A 23 8.92 -12.70 9.82
CA GLU A 23 8.04 -13.66 9.16
C GLU A 23 8.03 -13.54 7.63
N TYR A 24 8.28 -12.33 7.12
CA TYR A 24 8.24 -12.02 5.68
C TYR A 24 9.57 -11.50 5.13
N LYS A 25 10.70 -11.84 5.77
CA LYS A 25 12.04 -11.50 5.24
C LYS A 25 12.26 -12.16 3.88
N GLY A 26 12.59 -11.36 2.87
CA GLY A 26 12.73 -11.80 1.47
C GLY A 26 11.41 -12.02 0.74
N ALA A 27 10.29 -11.53 1.28
CA ALA A 27 9.03 -11.49 0.55
C ALA A 27 9.06 -10.40 -0.53
N THR A 28 8.45 -10.69 -1.67
CA THR A 28 8.17 -9.69 -2.71
C THR A 28 6.79 -9.12 -2.45
N ILE A 29 6.72 -7.83 -2.12
CA ILE A 29 5.49 -7.11 -1.88
C ILE A 29 5.12 -6.35 -3.15
N ILE A 30 3.95 -6.67 -3.69
CA ILE A 30 3.44 -6.01 -4.88
C ILE A 30 2.34 -5.03 -4.46
N VAL A 31 2.61 -3.74 -4.58
CA VAL A 31 1.67 -2.67 -4.28
C VAL A 31 1.04 -2.18 -5.58
N PRO A 32 -0.30 -2.15 -5.71
CA PRO A 32 -0.92 -1.58 -6.88
C PRO A 32 -0.75 -0.05 -6.91
N GLU A 33 -0.39 0.53 -8.06
CA GLU A 33 -0.28 2.00 -8.20
C GLU A 33 -1.61 2.73 -7.90
N ALA A 34 -2.74 2.04 -8.09
CA ALA A 34 -4.05 2.53 -7.71
C ALA A 34 -4.21 2.83 -6.22
N VAL A 35 -3.58 2.02 -5.37
CA VAL A 35 -3.63 2.21 -3.91
C VAL A 35 -2.89 3.47 -3.51
N ILE A 36 -1.74 3.75 -4.15
CA ILE A 36 -0.96 4.95 -3.87
C ILE A 36 -1.77 6.19 -4.19
N ALA A 37 -2.38 6.23 -5.39
CA ALA A 37 -3.21 7.34 -5.81
C ALA A 37 -4.43 7.55 -4.89
N GLU A 38 -5.04 6.47 -4.40
CA GLU A 38 -6.11 6.54 -3.41
C GLU A 38 -5.62 7.11 -2.08
N LEU A 39 -4.50 6.60 -1.54
CA LEU A 39 -3.92 7.09 -0.29
C LEU A 39 -3.53 8.56 -0.37
N GLU A 40 -2.92 8.99 -1.47
CA GLU A 40 -2.63 10.40 -1.74
C GLU A 40 -3.90 11.24 -1.82
N ALA A 41 -4.96 10.73 -2.47
CA ALA A 41 -6.23 11.44 -2.53
C ALA A 41 -6.87 11.56 -1.14
N GLN A 42 -6.85 10.50 -0.34
CA GLN A 42 -7.36 10.50 1.04
C GLN A 42 -6.56 11.46 1.93
N ALA A 43 -5.23 11.45 1.84
CA ALA A 43 -4.35 12.36 2.57
C ALA A 43 -4.58 13.83 2.17
N ASN A 44 -4.69 14.10 0.87
CA ASN A 44 -5.02 15.43 0.35
C ASN A 44 -6.42 15.91 0.78
N ASN A 45 -7.36 14.99 0.98
CA ASN A 45 -8.68 15.30 1.55
C ASN A 45 -8.68 15.42 3.08
N GLY A 46 -7.50 15.32 3.73
CA GLY A 46 -7.36 15.42 5.18
C GLY A 46 -7.79 14.17 5.95
N ARG A 47 -7.93 13.01 5.29
CA ARG A 47 -8.25 11.74 5.97
C ARG A 47 -6.99 11.09 6.53
N GLU A 48 -7.02 10.77 7.82
CA GLU A 48 -5.91 10.12 8.54
C GLU A 48 -5.47 8.80 7.90
N ILE A 49 -6.41 8.04 7.33
CA ILE A 49 -6.13 6.77 6.63
C ILE A 49 -5.14 6.93 5.48
N GLY A 50 -5.21 8.05 4.75
CA GLY A 50 -4.28 8.34 3.66
C GLY A 50 -2.87 8.60 4.18
N PHE A 51 -2.76 9.39 5.25
CA PHE A 51 -1.47 9.67 5.89
C PHE A 51 -0.84 8.40 6.47
N SER A 52 -1.60 7.58 7.18
CA SER A 52 -1.12 6.31 7.74
C SER A 52 -0.63 5.38 6.63
N GLY A 53 -1.42 5.18 5.56
CA GLY A 53 -1.02 4.31 4.46
C GLY A 53 0.21 4.80 3.70
N LEU A 54 0.35 6.11 3.46
CA LEU A 54 1.56 6.68 2.85
C LEU A 54 2.79 6.50 3.73
N ASN A 55 2.64 6.68 5.05
CA ASN A 55 3.72 6.46 6.00
C ASN A 55 4.16 4.98 6.02
N GLU A 56 3.19 4.06 5.92
CA GLU A 56 3.44 2.62 5.80
C GLU A 56 4.21 2.26 4.54
N LEU A 57 3.80 2.82 3.39
CA LEU A 57 4.53 2.68 2.13
C LEU A 57 5.96 3.19 2.24
N GLN A 58 6.17 4.30 2.94
CA GLN A 58 7.50 4.84 3.19
C GLN A 58 8.36 3.87 4.02
N GLN A 59 7.78 3.22 5.05
CA GLN A 59 8.48 2.20 5.82
C GLN A 59 8.84 0.98 4.97
N LEU A 60 7.90 0.48 4.15
CA LEU A 60 8.14 -0.65 3.26
C LEU A 60 9.24 -0.35 2.24
N SER A 61 9.26 0.87 1.68
CA SER A 61 10.32 1.30 0.76
C SER A 61 11.69 1.30 1.44
N LYS A 62 11.77 1.78 2.69
CA LYS A 62 13.01 1.73 3.48
C LYS A 62 13.49 0.30 3.70
N MET A 63 12.57 -0.60 4.05
CA MET A 63 12.90 -2.03 4.21
C MET A 63 13.35 -2.67 2.90
N ALA A 64 12.82 -2.23 1.76
CA ALA A 64 13.26 -2.69 0.46
C ALA A 64 14.67 -2.18 0.12
N GLU A 65 15.00 -0.93 0.46
CA GLU A 65 16.37 -0.40 0.35
C GLU A 65 17.36 -1.18 1.24
N GLU A 66 16.94 -1.56 2.44
CA GLU A 66 17.72 -2.42 3.34
C GLU A 66 17.79 -3.89 2.87
N LYS A 67 17.27 -4.21 1.68
CA LYS A 67 17.18 -5.58 1.12
C LYS A 67 16.48 -6.58 2.05
N THR A 68 15.60 -6.08 2.92
CA THR A 68 14.81 -6.92 3.83
C THR A 68 13.62 -7.53 3.09
N ILE A 69 13.02 -6.78 2.16
CA ILE A 69 11.94 -7.23 1.26
C ILE A 69 12.18 -6.72 -0.16
N GLU A 70 11.41 -7.21 -1.13
CA GLU A 70 11.41 -6.68 -2.48
C GLU A 70 10.09 -5.95 -2.76
N LEU A 71 10.11 -4.62 -2.81
CA LEU A 71 8.92 -3.83 -3.09
C LEU A 71 8.78 -3.62 -4.60
N LYS A 72 7.63 -3.99 -5.16
CA LYS A 72 7.26 -3.78 -6.56
C LYS A 72 5.96 -3.03 -6.65
N PHE A 73 5.87 -2.12 -7.61
CA PHE A 73 4.64 -1.44 -7.95
C PHE A 73 4.03 -2.09 -9.19
N SER A 74 2.73 -2.35 -9.17
CA SER A 74 2.04 -3.03 -10.26
C SER A 74 0.76 -2.31 -10.66
N GLY A 75 0.38 -2.43 -11.92
CA GLY A 75 -0.80 -1.76 -12.46
C GLY A 75 -0.50 -0.35 -12.98
N ILE A 76 -1.55 0.27 -13.51
CA ILE A 76 -1.51 1.60 -14.10
C ILE A 76 -2.01 2.57 -13.03
N ARG A 77 -1.28 3.66 -12.79
CA ARG A 77 -1.77 4.74 -11.92
C ARG A 77 -3.12 5.26 -12.43
N PRO A 78 -4.23 5.01 -11.73
CA PRO A 78 -5.54 5.47 -12.14
C PRO A 78 -5.57 6.99 -12.06
N SER A 79 -6.30 7.60 -12.99
CA SER A 79 -6.55 9.05 -12.89
C SER A 79 -7.46 9.33 -11.69
N LEU A 80 -7.32 10.52 -11.09
CA LEU A 80 -8.09 10.93 -9.91
C LEU A 80 -9.61 10.77 -10.09
N GLU A 81 -10.11 10.88 -11.33
CA GLU A 81 -11.51 10.62 -11.68
C GLU A 81 -11.93 9.15 -11.47
N GLN A 82 -11.07 8.17 -11.80
CA GLN A 82 -11.37 6.75 -11.61
C GLN A 82 -11.35 6.36 -10.14
N VAL A 83 -10.44 6.93 -9.36
CA VAL A 83 -10.34 6.70 -7.90
C VAL A 83 -11.62 7.17 -7.20
N LYS A 84 -12.15 8.34 -7.58
CA LYS A 84 -13.43 8.83 -7.05
C LYS A 84 -14.61 7.94 -7.43
N LEU A 85 -14.60 7.34 -8.61
CA LEU A 85 -15.67 6.45 -9.07
C LEU A 85 -15.68 5.11 -8.32
N ALA A 86 -14.51 4.54 -8.04
CA ALA A 86 -14.38 3.24 -7.35
C ALA A 86 -14.84 3.26 -5.88
N SER A 87 -14.88 4.43 -5.25
CA SER A 87 -15.46 4.61 -3.90
C SER A 87 -17.00 4.51 -3.87
N GLY A 88 -17.67 4.45 -5.03
CA GLY A 88 -19.07 4.08 -5.14
C GLY A 88 -19.20 2.56 -5.07
N GLY A 89 -19.39 2.03 -3.87
CA GLY A 89 -19.47 0.59 -3.62
C GLY A 89 -20.43 -0.12 -4.58
N GLU A 90 -19.87 -1.02 -5.37
CA GLU A 90 -20.59 -2.06 -6.09
C GLU A 90 -19.92 -3.40 -5.81
N ILE A 91 -19.97 -3.84 -4.55
CA ILE A 91 -19.82 -5.27 -4.21
C ILE A 91 -20.43 -5.52 -2.83
N ASP A 92 -21.61 -6.15 -2.86
CA ASP A 92 -22.24 -6.95 -1.80
C ASP A 92 -21.49 -8.29 -1.67
#